data_AF-A0A4R4ZHL8-F1
#
_entry.id   AF-A0A4R4ZHL8-F1
#
_cell.length_a   1.000
_cell.length_b   1.000
_cell.length_c   1.000
_cell.angle_alpha   90.00
_cell.angle_beta   90.00
_cell.angle_gamma   90.00
#
_symmetry.space_group_name_H-M   'P 1'
#
loop_
_entity.id
_entity.type
_entity.pdbx_description
1 polymer ?
#
loop_
_entity_poly.entity_id
_entity_poly.type
_entity_poly.pdbx_seq_one_letter_code
_entity_poly.pdbx_strand_id
1 'polypeptide(L)'
;MARRTPSPLVRGTGTAARIPPPHGEIELATVVALLAGLRPRATSIVIGCSRDAPSRATADAVERAWSERGGHVLDVVDWPERAASWLRQARRFTEPGPDAWVVTGQVTGWVQMGRRLLHSTGWDPARTIGTAALASDDLIAMGGVGTFDGLRGAARDGGTWEVVRTILVHRPA
;
A
#
# COMPACT_ATOMS: atom_id res chain seq x y z
N MET A 1 14.81 30.55 -13.91
CA MET A 1 13.65 30.50 -12.99
C MET A 1 13.14 29.07 -12.91
N ALA A 2 13.47 28.32 -11.84
CA ALA A 2 12.91 26.99 -11.62
C ALA A 2 11.44 27.13 -11.21
N ARG A 3 10.52 26.51 -11.96
CA ARG A 3 9.10 26.43 -11.58
C ARG A 3 9.01 25.66 -10.27
N ARG A 4 8.47 26.27 -9.21
CA ARG A 4 8.11 25.56 -7.98
C ARG A 4 7.02 24.55 -8.32
N THR A 5 7.34 23.26 -8.28
CA THR A 5 6.35 22.20 -8.37
C THR A 5 5.39 22.34 -7.18
N PRO A 6 4.07 22.40 -7.40
CA PRO A 6 3.12 22.50 -6.29
C PRO A 6 3.20 21.27 -5.40
N SER A 7 2.96 21.47 -4.10
CA SER A 7 2.99 20.40 -3.09
C SER A 7 2.04 19.26 -3.46
N PRO A 8 2.44 17.98 -3.35
CA PRO A 8 1.60 16.83 -3.69
C PRO A 8 0.56 16.51 -2.61
N LEU A 9 0.41 17.34 -1.57
CA LEU A 9 -0.60 17.11 -0.53
C LEU A 9 -2.01 17.33 -1.09
N VAL A 10 -2.94 16.40 -0.83
CA VAL A 10 -4.37 16.70 -1.01
C VAL A 10 -4.75 17.76 0.03
N ARG A 11 -5.21 18.93 -0.41
CA ARG A 11 -5.85 19.90 0.48
C ARG A 11 -7.30 19.47 0.69
N GLY A 12 -7.61 19.06 1.91
CA GLY A 12 -8.98 19.00 2.45
C GLY A 12 -10.05 18.40 1.54
N THR A 13 -10.02 17.08 1.32
CA THR A 13 -11.22 16.32 0.96
C THR A 13 -11.72 15.63 2.23
N GLY A 14 -12.98 15.88 2.60
CA GLY A 14 -13.58 15.54 3.89
C GLY A 14 -13.83 14.05 4.16
N THR A 15 -13.05 13.14 3.58
CA THR A 15 -13.13 11.72 3.93
C THR A 15 -12.36 11.51 5.23
N ALA A 16 -13.09 11.25 6.32
CA ALA A 16 -12.48 10.90 7.59
C ALA A 16 -11.74 9.56 7.47
N ALA A 17 -10.55 9.50 8.07
CA ALA A 17 -9.84 8.25 8.34
C ALA A 17 -10.82 7.21 8.91
N ARG A 18 -10.96 6.08 8.22
CA ARG A 18 -11.83 4.98 8.64
C ARG A 18 -10.93 3.81 9.04
N ILE A 19 -10.96 3.48 10.32
CA ILE A 19 -10.26 2.31 10.84
C ILE A 19 -10.74 1.07 10.06
N PRO A 20 -9.84 0.31 9.42
CA PRO A 20 -10.22 -0.84 8.65
C PRO A 20 -10.66 -1.96 9.61
N PRO A 21 -11.59 -2.83 9.18
CA PRO A 21 -11.90 -4.01 9.97
C PRO A 21 -10.67 -4.94 10.02
N PRO A 22 -10.55 -5.82 11.03
CA PRO A 22 -9.51 -6.85 11.04
C PRO A 22 -9.46 -7.65 9.73
N HIS A 23 -8.27 -8.12 9.36
CA HIS A 23 -8.10 -8.99 8.20
C HIS A 23 -8.78 -10.34 8.44
N GLY A 24 -9.28 -10.95 7.36
CA GLY A 24 -9.66 -12.37 7.36
C GLY A 24 -8.49 -13.27 7.00
N GLU A 25 -8.57 -14.56 7.34
CA GLU A 25 -7.56 -15.56 6.97
C GLU A 25 -7.41 -15.69 5.45
N ILE A 26 -8.53 -15.69 4.71
CA ILE A 26 -8.52 -15.81 3.25
C ILE A 26 -7.93 -14.56 2.57
N GLU A 27 -8.16 -13.38 3.14
CA GLU A 27 -7.56 -12.12 2.70
C GLU A 27 -6.03 -12.19 2.87
N LEU A 28 -5.56 -12.60 4.05
CA LEU A 28 -4.14 -12.75 4.35
C LEU A 28 -3.45 -13.78 3.43
N ALA A 29 -4.07 -14.95 3.24
CA ALA A 29 -3.55 -15.98 2.33
C ALA A 29 -3.43 -15.44 0.89
N THR A 30 -4.39 -14.64 0.45
CA THR A 30 -4.40 -14.03 -0.89
C THR A 30 -3.30 -12.99 -1.05
N VAL A 31 -3.06 -12.13 -0.04
CA VAL A 31 -1.92 -11.18 -0.05
C VAL A 31 -0.60 -11.93 -0.24
N VAL A 32 -0.41 -13.00 0.53
CA VAL A 32 0.82 -13.81 0.49
C VAL A 32 0.97 -14.55 -0.84
N ALA A 33 -0.14 -15.04 -1.42
CA ALA A 33 -0.14 -15.66 -2.74
C ALA A 33 0.21 -14.65 -3.84
N LEU A 34 -0.32 -13.42 -3.79
CA LEU A 34 0.00 -12.35 -4.73
C LEU A 34 1.48 -11.95 -4.69
N LEU A 35 2.07 -11.89 -3.50
CA LEU A 35 3.52 -11.64 -3.32
C LEU A 35 4.35 -12.77 -3.93
N ALA A 36 4.03 -14.03 -3.62
CA ALA A 36 4.72 -15.18 -4.17
C ALA A 36 4.58 -15.30 -5.70
N GLY A 37 3.49 -14.77 -6.25
CA GLY A 37 3.19 -14.72 -7.68
C GLY A 37 3.92 -13.61 -8.45
N LEU A 38 4.60 -12.66 -7.79
CA LEU A 38 5.31 -11.58 -8.47
C LEU A 38 6.42 -12.09 -9.41
N ARG A 39 6.67 -11.33 -10.47
CA ARG A 39 7.73 -11.57 -11.44
C ARG A 39 8.51 -10.26 -11.67
N PRO A 40 9.84 -10.24 -11.47
CA PRO A 40 10.68 -11.30 -10.90
C PRO A 40 10.22 -11.77 -9.51
N ARG A 41 10.63 -12.98 -9.10
CA ARG A 41 10.20 -13.54 -7.82
C ARG A 41 10.68 -12.63 -6.68
N ALA A 42 9.74 -12.18 -5.84
CA ALA A 42 10.08 -11.43 -4.64
C ALA A 42 10.64 -12.37 -3.57
N THR A 43 11.75 -11.98 -2.93
CA THR A 43 12.30 -12.63 -1.73
C THR A 43 12.32 -11.67 -0.54
N SER A 44 12.38 -10.37 -0.81
CA SER A 44 12.42 -9.31 0.19
C SER A 44 11.24 -8.33 0.04
N ILE A 45 10.64 -7.93 1.17
CA ILE A 45 9.54 -6.96 1.20
C ILE A 45 9.78 -5.86 2.24
N VAL A 46 9.13 -4.72 2.03
CA VAL A 46 8.88 -3.72 3.09
C VAL A 46 7.38 -3.61 3.30
N ILE A 47 6.95 -3.56 4.56
CA ILE A 47 5.54 -3.43 4.93
C ILE A 47 5.27 -2.00 5.39
N GLY A 48 4.17 -1.42 4.91
CA GLY A 48 3.72 -0.08 5.25
C GLY A 48 2.34 -0.13 5.87
N CYS A 49 2.15 0.55 7.01
CA CYS A 49 0.88 0.49 7.72
C CYS A 49 0.47 1.81 8.38
N SER A 50 -0.83 1.96 8.57
CA SER A 50 -1.40 3.00 9.42
C SER A 50 -1.16 2.70 10.90
N ARG A 51 -1.17 3.74 11.74
CA ARG A 51 -0.98 3.62 13.20
C ARG A 51 -2.21 3.12 13.98
N ASP A 52 -3.27 2.68 13.33
CA ASP A 52 -4.36 1.99 14.04
C ASP A 52 -4.00 0.53 14.35
N ALA A 53 -4.69 -0.05 15.34
CA ALA A 53 -4.42 -1.41 15.79
C ALA A 53 -4.71 -2.47 14.70
N PRO A 54 -5.82 -2.41 13.94
CA PRO A 54 -6.08 -3.37 12.86
C PRO A 54 -5.00 -3.38 11.76
N SER A 55 -4.53 -2.21 11.35
CA SER A 55 -3.48 -2.10 10.32
C SER A 55 -2.15 -2.70 10.78
N ARG A 56 -1.75 -2.45 12.04
CA ARG A 56 -0.56 -3.08 12.65
C ARG A 56 -0.71 -4.59 12.79
N ALA A 57 -1.84 -5.07 13.32
CA ALA A 57 -2.08 -6.50 13.47
C ALA A 57 -2.04 -7.24 12.13
N THR A 58 -2.49 -6.58 11.05
CA THR A 58 -2.40 -7.11 9.69
C THR A 58 -0.97 -7.09 9.16
N ALA A 59 -0.19 -6.04 9.44
CA ALA A 59 1.23 -5.99 9.10
C ALA A 59 2.00 -7.14 9.77
N ASP A 60 1.77 -7.36 11.08
CA ASP A 60 2.43 -8.43 11.84
C ASP A 60 2.04 -9.82 11.30
N ALA A 61 0.79 -9.99 10.85
CA ALA A 61 0.33 -11.25 10.26
C ALA A 61 0.95 -11.52 8.89
N VAL A 62 1.10 -10.50 8.05
CA VAL A 62 1.81 -10.60 6.77
C VAL A 62 3.29 -10.91 7.01
N GLU A 63 3.94 -10.23 7.95
CA GLU A 63 5.35 -10.46 8.29
C GLU A 63 5.61 -11.92 8.68
N ARG A 64 4.79 -12.47 9.59
CA ARG A 64 4.89 -13.88 9.99
C ARG A 64 4.67 -14.82 8.81
N ALA A 65 3.57 -14.66 8.08
CA ALA A 65 3.21 -15.55 6.98
C ALA A 65 4.22 -15.50 5.82
N TRP A 66 4.84 -14.35 5.56
CA TRP A 66 5.90 -14.22 4.56
C TRP A 66 7.20 -14.88 5.02
N SER A 67 7.58 -14.68 6.28
CA SER A 67 8.79 -15.26 6.87
C SER A 67 8.73 -16.78 6.95
N GLU A 68 7.56 -17.35 7.29
CA GLU A 68 7.32 -18.80 7.29
C GLU A 68 7.50 -19.45 5.89
N ARG A 69 7.36 -18.65 4.82
CA ARG A 69 7.59 -19.08 3.43
C ARG A 69 9.02 -18.85 2.96
N GLY A 70 9.93 -18.45 3.86
CA GLY A 70 11.33 -18.15 3.56
C GLY A 70 11.55 -16.78 2.93
N GLY A 71 10.58 -15.87 3.02
CA GLY A 71 10.74 -14.48 2.62
C GLY A 71 11.37 -13.62 3.72
N HIS A 72 11.88 -12.45 3.35
CA HIS A 72 12.50 -11.50 4.28
C HIS A 72 11.69 -10.20 4.35
N VAL A 73 11.42 -9.71 5.55
CA VAL A 73 10.89 -8.35 5.77
C VAL A 73 12.06 -7.44 6.14
N LEU A 74 12.35 -6.46 5.29
CA LEU A 74 13.50 -5.56 5.47
C LEU A 74 13.18 -4.40 6.42
N ASP A 75 11.92 -3.96 6.45
CA ASP A 75 11.44 -2.93 7.36
C ASP A 75 9.90 -2.97 7.48
N VAL A 76 9.40 -2.43 8.58
CA VAL A 76 7.98 -2.14 8.81
C VAL A 76 7.85 -0.65 9.11
N VAL A 77 7.19 0.09 8.21
CA VAL A 77 7.07 1.54 8.24
C VAL A 77 5.65 1.95 8.58
N ASP A 78 5.47 2.55 9.75
CA ASP A 78 4.20 3.13 10.16
C ASP A 78 4.08 4.62 9.78
N TRP A 79 2.84 5.08 9.55
CA TRP A 79 2.56 6.51 9.37
C TRP A 79 1.25 6.94 10.05
N PRO A 80 1.15 8.23 10.45
CA PRO A 80 -0.12 8.81 10.85
C PRO A 80 -0.99 9.11 9.61
N GLU A 81 -2.31 9.16 9.78
CA GLU A 81 -3.25 9.51 8.69
C GLU A 81 -3.12 10.97 8.21
N ARG A 82 -2.51 11.82 9.02
CA ARG A 82 -2.24 13.22 8.70
C ARG A 82 -0.81 13.56 9.10
N ALA A 83 -0.05 14.09 8.15
CA ALA A 83 1.31 14.57 8.37
C ALA A 83 1.54 15.86 7.60
N ALA A 84 2.34 16.77 8.18
CA ALA A 84 2.81 17.96 7.48
C ALA A 84 3.81 17.63 6.35
N SER A 85 4.45 16.47 6.44
CA SER A 85 5.38 15.94 5.44
C SER A 85 5.42 14.42 5.49
N TRP A 86 5.56 13.81 4.31
CA TRP A 86 5.61 12.36 4.10
C TRP A 86 6.97 11.88 3.61
N LEU A 87 7.95 12.78 3.40
CA LEU A 87 9.22 12.43 2.76
C LEU A 87 10.02 11.42 3.58
N ARG A 88 10.04 11.56 4.91
CA ARG A 88 10.81 10.66 5.78
C ARG A 88 10.30 9.23 5.67
N GLN A 89 8.98 9.07 5.74
CA GLN A 89 8.31 7.78 5.60
C GLN A 89 8.54 7.22 4.20
N ALA A 90 8.33 8.03 3.16
CA ALA A 90 8.52 7.61 1.77
C ALA A 90 9.95 7.09 1.52
N ARG A 91 10.96 7.79 2.03
CA ARG A 91 12.36 7.33 1.97
C ARG A 91 12.56 6.01 2.68
N ARG A 92 12.19 5.91 3.96
CA ARG A 92 12.30 4.68 4.75
C ARG A 92 11.60 3.49 4.07
N PHE A 93 10.47 3.73 3.42
CA PHE A 93 9.72 2.70 2.70
C PHE A 93 10.45 2.15 1.46
N THR A 94 11.33 2.93 0.85
CA THR A 94 12.02 2.57 -0.42
C THR A 94 13.53 2.33 -0.29
N GLU A 95 14.19 2.95 0.69
CA GLU A 95 15.64 2.91 0.88
C GLU A 95 16.22 1.49 1.03
N PRO A 96 15.54 0.53 1.69
CA PRO A 96 16.03 -0.85 1.74
C PRO A 96 16.10 -1.55 0.37
N GLY A 97 15.48 -0.98 -0.67
CA GLY A 97 15.44 -1.57 -2.01
C GLY A 97 14.78 -2.95 -2.06
N PRO A 98 13.59 -3.16 -1.46
CA PRO A 98 12.95 -4.47 -1.44
C PRO A 98 12.52 -4.91 -2.84
N ASP A 99 12.25 -6.20 -3.02
CA ASP A 99 11.66 -6.73 -4.26
C ASP A 99 10.20 -6.33 -4.43
N ALA A 100 9.47 -6.19 -3.32
CA ALA A 100 8.07 -5.80 -3.31
C ALA A 100 7.68 -4.99 -2.07
N TRP A 101 6.52 -4.35 -2.13
CA TRP A 101 5.94 -3.62 -1.01
C TRP A 101 4.60 -4.21 -0.61
N VAL A 102 4.27 -4.13 0.68
CA VAL A 102 2.92 -4.44 1.17
C VAL A 102 2.36 -3.22 1.87
N VAL A 103 1.07 -2.94 1.66
CA VAL A 103 0.36 -1.87 2.36
C VAL A 103 -0.87 -2.41 3.06
N THR A 104 -0.91 -2.25 4.39
CA THR A 104 -1.99 -2.73 5.26
C THR A 104 -2.76 -1.59 5.93
N GLY A 105 -2.53 -0.35 5.52
CA GLY A 105 -3.09 0.86 6.12
C GLY A 105 -4.41 1.33 5.53
N GLN A 106 -4.86 2.48 6.04
CA GLN A 106 -6.04 3.20 5.57
C GLN A 106 -5.76 3.93 4.25
N VAL A 107 -6.81 4.06 3.44
CA VAL A 107 -6.76 4.77 2.14
C VAL A 107 -6.29 6.21 2.30
N THR A 108 -6.72 6.91 3.35
CA THR A 108 -6.40 8.34 3.55
C THR A 108 -4.90 8.61 3.68
N GLY A 109 -4.22 7.90 4.58
CA GLY A 109 -2.77 7.99 4.74
C GLY A 109 -2.03 7.43 3.54
N TRP A 110 -2.50 6.30 2.99
CA TRP A 110 -1.89 5.68 1.83
C TRP A 110 -1.90 6.60 0.60
N VAL A 111 -2.98 7.33 0.34
CA VAL A 111 -3.05 8.29 -0.77
C VAL A 111 -1.93 9.34 -0.67
N GLN A 112 -1.71 9.91 0.51
CA GLN A 112 -0.67 10.91 0.70
C GLN A 112 0.74 10.31 0.56
N MET A 113 0.92 9.10 1.11
CA MET A 113 2.15 8.34 1.01
C MET A 113 2.47 7.99 -0.45
N GLY A 114 1.53 7.41 -1.19
CA GLY A 114 1.66 7.04 -2.60
C GLY A 114 1.99 8.24 -3.51
N ARG A 115 1.28 9.36 -3.35
CA ARG A 115 1.61 10.60 -4.08
C ARG A 115 3.01 11.10 -3.76
N ARG A 116 3.46 10.97 -2.51
CA ARG A 116 4.83 11.35 -2.13
C ARG A 116 5.86 10.39 -2.70
N LEU A 117 5.60 9.08 -2.64
CA LEU A 117 6.45 8.03 -3.16
C LEU A 117 6.71 8.22 -4.65
N LEU A 118 5.65 8.34 -5.45
CA LEU A 118 5.73 8.55 -6.89
C LEU A 118 6.53 9.82 -7.25
N HIS A 119 6.40 10.87 -6.45
CA HIS A 119 7.07 12.14 -6.71
C HIS A 119 8.56 12.14 -6.31
N SER A 120 8.97 11.35 -5.32
CA SER A 120 10.26 11.54 -4.62
C SER A 120 11.13 10.30 -4.50
N THR A 121 10.71 9.15 -5.01
CA THR A 121 11.41 7.87 -4.84
C THR A 121 11.30 7.02 -6.11
N GLY A 122 12.02 5.89 -6.16
CA GLY A 122 11.88 4.87 -7.20
C GLY A 122 10.76 3.86 -6.94
N TRP A 123 9.76 4.20 -6.12
CA TRP A 123 8.63 3.33 -5.81
C TRP A 123 7.85 2.97 -7.07
N ASP A 124 7.48 1.69 -7.17
CA ASP A 124 6.71 1.14 -8.29
C ASP A 124 5.38 0.55 -7.77
N PRO A 125 4.22 1.14 -8.14
CA PRO A 125 2.92 0.61 -7.76
C PRO A 125 2.69 -0.83 -8.23
N ALA A 126 3.24 -1.26 -9.38
CA ALA A 126 3.07 -2.61 -9.91
C ALA A 126 3.74 -3.70 -9.06
N ARG A 127 4.68 -3.31 -8.19
CA ARG A 127 5.37 -4.17 -7.22
C ARG A 127 4.79 -4.08 -5.82
N THR A 128 3.65 -3.41 -5.66
CA THR A 128 3.01 -3.18 -4.36
C THR A 128 1.74 -4.04 -4.24
N ILE A 129 1.58 -4.71 -3.10
CA ILE A 129 0.41 -5.52 -2.77
C ILE A 129 -0.37 -4.86 -1.62
N GLY A 130 -1.67 -4.63 -1.81
CA GLY A 130 -2.57 -4.08 -0.80
C GLY A 130 -3.49 -5.10 -0.16
N THR A 131 -4.11 -4.71 0.95
CA THR A 131 -5.20 -5.43 1.61
C THR A 131 -6.57 -4.98 1.08
N ALA A 132 -7.65 -5.63 1.52
CA ALA A 132 -9.00 -5.27 1.12
C ALA A 132 -9.40 -3.86 1.61
N ALA A 133 -8.74 -3.36 2.65
CA ALA A 133 -8.93 -2.00 3.15
C ALA A 133 -8.62 -0.91 2.11
N LEU A 134 -7.76 -1.21 1.12
CA LEU A 134 -7.41 -0.28 0.06
C LEU A 134 -8.31 -0.38 -1.18
N ALA A 135 -9.15 -1.41 -1.28
CA ALA A 135 -10.08 -1.61 -2.37
C ALA A 135 -11.29 -0.67 -2.24
N SER A 136 -11.05 0.62 -2.41
CA SER A 136 -12.02 1.69 -2.23
C SER A 136 -11.94 2.69 -3.37
N ASP A 137 -13.09 3.21 -3.80
CA ASP A 137 -13.18 4.28 -4.81
C ASP A 137 -12.39 5.54 -4.38
N ASP A 138 -12.27 5.78 -3.08
CA ASP A 138 -11.48 6.86 -2.50
C ASP A 138 -10.00 6.79 -2.90
N LEU A 139 -9.46 5.59 -3.10
CA LEU A 139 -8.08 5.38 -3.56
C LEU A 139 -7.87 6.04 -4.93
N ILE A 140 -8.84 5.86 -5.82
CA ILE A 140 -8.83 6.40 -7.17
C ILE A 140 -9.13 7.91 -7.14
N ALA A 141 -10.21 8.29 -6.45
CA ALA A 141 -10.69 9.66 -6.41
C ALA A 141 -9.66 10.63 -5.83
N MET A 142 -8.89 10.22 -4.81
CA MET A 142 -7.90 11.08 -4.15
C MET A 142 -6.46 10.83 -4.62
N GLY A 143 -6.18 9.67 -5.22
CA GLY A 143 -4.84 9.30 -5.67
C GLY A 143 -4.28 10.18 -6.77
N GLY A 144 -5.15 10.64 -7.68
CA GLY A 144 -4.76 11.35 -8.89
C GLY A 144 -4.30 10.39 -9.99
N VAL A 145 -4.44 10.86 -11.24
CA VAL A 145 -4.25 10.05 -12.45
C VAL A 145 -2.90 9.34 -12.47
N GLY A 146 -2.92 8.03 -12.69
CA GLY A 146 -1.73 7.18 -12.84
C GLY A 146 -0.98 6.85 -11.56
N THR A 147 -1.37 7.42 -10.40
CA THR A 147 -0.57 7.28 -9.16
C THR A 147 -0.49 5.85 -8.67
N PHE A 148 -1.56 5.08 -8.86
CA PHE A 148 -1.68 3.72 -8.37
C PHE A 148 -1.77 2.69 -9.49
N ASP A 149 -1.55 3.05 -10.75
CA ASP A 149 -1.67 2.10 -11.86
C ASP A 149 -0.72 0.91 -11.68
N GLY A 150 -1.26 -0.31 -11.71
CA GLY A 150 -0.55 -1.56 -11.44
C GLY A 150 -0.60 -2.02 -9.98
N LEU A 151 -1.00 -1.15 -9.04
CA LEU A 151 -1.25 -1.55 -7.64
C LEU A 151 -2.35 -2.61 -7.61
N ARG A 152 -2.11 -3.69 -6.88
CA ARG A 152 -3.05 -4.80 -6.75
C ARG A 152 -3.14 -5.28 -5.32
N GLY A 153 -4.17 -6.04 -4.98
CA GLY A 153 -4.33 -6.54 -3.62
C GLY A 153 -5.39 -7.61 -3.48
N ALA A 154 -5.53 -8.09 -2.24
CA ALA A 154 -6.54 -9.06 -1.86
C ALA A 154 -7.88 -8.39 -1.54
N ALA A 155 -8.97 -9.07 -1.87
CA ALA A 155 -10.31 -8.74 -1.41
C ALA A 155 -10.71 -9.62 -0.21
N ARG A 156 -11.79 -9.21 0.48
CA ARG A 156 -12.29 -9.87 1.71
C ARG A 156 -12.74 -11.31 1.49
N ASP A 157 -13.20 -11.61 0.28
CA ASP A 157 -13.75 -12.89 -0.15
C ASP A 157 -12.69 -13.84 -0.72
N GLY A 158 -11.41 -13.46 -0.69
CA GLY A 158 -10.32 -14.20 -1.33
C GLY A 158 -10.10 -13.85 -2.80
N GLY A 159 -10.93 -12.98 -3.38
CA GLY A 159 -10.69 -12.42 -4.70
C GLY A 159 -9.54 -11.42 -4.70
N THR A 160 -9.32 -10.77 -5.83
CA THR A 160 -8.28 -9.75 -6.00
C THR A 160 -8.84 -8.48 -6.57
N TRP A 161 -8.12 -7.38 -6.39
CA TRP A 161 -8.38 -6.12 -7.07
C TRP A 161 -7.08 -5.58 -7.68
N GLU A 162 -7.21 -4.76 -8.71
CA GLU A 162 -6.10 -4.12 -9.39
C GLU A 162 -6.52 -2.73 -9.88
N VAL A 163 -5.60 -1.78 -9.82
CA VAL A 163 -5.78 -0.46 -10.42
C VAL A 163 -5.25 -0.48 -11.85
N VAL A 164 -6.14 -0.33 -12.82
CA VAL A 164 -5.80 -0.29 -14.26
C VAL A 164 -6.27 1.02 -14.84
N ARG A 165 -5.35 1.87 -15.32
CA ARG A 165 -5.67 3.18 -15.93
C ARG A 165 -6.56 4.04 -15.02
N THR A 166 -6.22 4.10 -13.73
CA THR A 166 -6.96 4.85 -12.71
C THR A 166 -8.39 4.32 -12.51
N ILE A 167 -8.59 3.01 -12.67
CA ILE A 167 -9.86 2.32 -12.40
C ILE A 167 -9.58 1.14 -11.49
N LEU A 168 -10.39 0.98 -10.43
CA LEU A 168 -10.33 -0.18 -9.57
C LEU A 168 -11.13 -1.34 -10.20
N VAL A 169 -10.45 -2.44 -10.52
CA VAL A 169 -11.03 -3.63 -11.15
C VAL A 169 -10.99 -4.77 -10.14
N HIS A 170 -12.16 -5.34 -9.83
CA HIS A 170 -12.28 -6.52 -8.97
C HIS A 170 -12.33 -7.81 -9.78
N ARG A 171 -11.73 -8.87 -9.25
CA ARG A 171 -11.79 -10.23 -9.78
C ARG A 171 -12.16 -11.18 -8.62
N PRO A 172 -13.23 -11.97 -8.75
CA PRO A 172 -13.62 -12.93 -7.72
C PRO A 172 -12.56 -14.04 -7.57
N ALA A 173 -12.62 -14.76 -6.44
CA ALA A 173 -11.76 -15.90 -6.13
C ALA A 173 -11.93 -17.07 -7.10
#